data_AF-A0A9X2IX46-F1
#
_entry.id   AF-A0A9X2IX46-F1
#
_cell.length_a   1.000
_cell.length_b   1.000
_cell.length_c   1.000
_cell.angle_alpha   90.00
_cell.angle_beta   90.00
_cell.angle_gamma   90.00
#
_symmetry.space_group_name_H-M   'P 1'
#
loop_
_entity.id
_entity.type
_entity.pdbx_description
1 polymer ?
#
loop_
_entity_poly.entity_id
_entity_poly.type
_entity_poly.pdbx_seq_one_letter_code
_entity_poly.pdbx_strand_id
1 'polypeptide(L)'
;MTADIDRSVGCAPAGDSARPGRFRWFRGGAVVLAVAGAVVTFLVGGMPVASASSDTPLTGAGLTLLDPDFALDLQRREMKVEAVGGARKVDADIQLPVAKGSKIQYGKKVTGGKVILRGGIELSKGDKKLALSNMSYDIRSGGLTARVGAKANVVIGSANDPDSAEVVMNEGTTRATLKLANQGLKLHADFFTAVDNAVGSNLSADFPDGALIAAELDVDVDLAVGDKLNTALIVALGLDNEIDLDLGVDALLDADLDLSIDLL
;
A
#
# COMPACT_ATOMS: atom_id res chain seq x y z
N MET A 1 -30.18 46.73 -0.91
CA MET A 1 -31.50 46.86 -1.56
C MET A 1 -31.55 45.76 -2.61
N THR A 2 -32.39 44.75 -2.60
CA THR A 2 -33.56 44.37 -1.79
C THR A 2 -33.78 42.88 -2.09
N ALA A 3 -34.15 42.09 -1.10
CA ALA A 3 -34.63 40.73 -1.31
C ALA A 3 -35.99 40.76 -2.03
N ASP A 4 -36.32 39.73 -2.82
CA ASP A 4 -37.69 39.26 -2.80
C ASP A 4 -37.83 37.78 -3.17
N ILE A 5 -38.71 37.15 -2.42
CA ILE A 5 -39.14 35.75 -2.44
C ILE A 5 -40.46 35.74 -3.20
N ASP A 6 -40.71 34.74 -4.06
CA ASP A 6 -42.09 34.36 -4.32
C ASP A 6 -42.32 32.85 -4.33
N ARG A 7 -43.42 32.49 -3.69
CA ARG A 7 -43.98 31.16 -3.45
C ARG A 7 -44.91 30.82 -4.62
N SER A 8 -45.12 29.55 -4.96
CA SER A 8 -46.26 28.73 -4.48
C SER A 8 -46.88 27.98 -5.66
N VAL A 9 -47.84 27.09 -5.35
CA VAL A 9 -48.69 26.22 -6.21
C VAL A 9 -48.11 24.80 -6.36
N GLY A 10 -48.76 23.70 -5.92
CA GLY A 10 -50.06 23.53 -5.28
C GLY A 10 -50.40 22.04 -5.03
N CYS A 11 -51.31 21.82 -4.06
CA CYS A 11 -52.32 20.76 -3.86
C CYS A 11 -52.00 19.24 -3.83
N ALA A 12 -52.43 18.63 -2.70
CA ALA A 12 -52.65 17.21 -2.34
C ALA A 12 -53.88 16.57 -3.07
N PRO A 13 -54.41 15.34 -2.80
CA PRO A 13 -54.20 14.41 -1.66
C PRO A 13 -54.29 12.85 -1.89
N ALA A 14 -54.08 12.12 -0.78
CA ALA A 14 -54.67 10.83 -0.31
C ALA A 14 -54.76 9.56 -1.20
N GLY A 15 -54.33 8.42 -0.63
CA GLY A 15 -54.66 7.06 -1.11
C GLY A 15 -54.13 5.96 -0.17
N ASP A 16 -55.04 5.15 0.35
CA ASP A 16 -54.92 4.22 1.47
C ASP A 16 -54.63 2.76 1.04
N SER A 17 -54.04 1.97 1.95
CA SER A 17 -54.14 0.51 2.11
C SER A 17 -53.75 -0.48 0.98
N ALA A 18 -52.82 -1.41 1.27
CA ALA A 18 -52.97 -2.85 0.96
C ALA A 18 -51.90 -3.73 1.64
N ARG A 19 -52.36 -4.76 2.36
CA ARG A 19 -51.59 -5.80 3.03
C ARG A 19 -51.06 -6.85 2.02
N PRO A 20 -49.89 -7.47 2.24
CA PRO A 20 -49.61 -8.78 1.64
C PRO A 20 -49.98 -9.94 2.59
N GLY A 21 -50.78 -10.85 2.04
CA GLY A 21 -51.30 -12.04 2.69
C GLY A 21 -50.25 -13.13 2.91
N ARG A 22 -50.47 -13.90 3.98
CA ARG A 22 -49.75 -15.13 4.31
C ARG A 22 -50.39 -16.31 3.57
N PHE A 23 -49.60 -17.04 2.79
CA PHE A 23 -49.92 -18.40 2.37
C PHE A 23 -48.93 -19.38 3.01
N ARG A 24 -49.50 -20.44 3.58
CA ARG A 24 -48.86 -21.50 4.36
C ARG A 24 -49.46 -22.81 3.88
N TRP A 25 -48.63 -23.81 3.55
CA TRP A 25 -48.90 -25.27 3.47
C TRP A 25 -47.57 -25.92 2.96
N PHE A 26 -47.04 -27.09 3.35
CA PHE A 26 -47.40 -28.26 4.18
C PHE A 26 -46.06 -28.95 4.59
N ARG A 27 -45.86 -29.32 5.87
CA ARG A 27 -45.78 -30.68 6.46
C ARG A 27 -44.61 -31.62 6.08
N GLY A 28 -44.04 -32.22 7.15
CA GLY A 28 -43.44 -33.56 7.19
C GLY A 28 -41.93 -33.52 7.40
N GLY A 29 -41.31 -34.15 8.40
CA GLY A 29 -41.77 -35.02 9.48
C GLY A 29 -40.51 -35.36 10.30
N ALA A 30 -40.61 -35.32 11.62
CA ALA A 30 -39.55 -35.77 12.50
C ALA A 30 -39.56 -37.30 12.55
N VAL A 31 -38.44 -37.92 12.21
CA VAL A 31 -38.15 -39.31 12.59
C VAL A 31 -36.86 -39.28 13.40
N VAL A 32 -37.02 -39.43 14.71
CA VAL A 32 -35.94 -39.78 15.63
C VAL A 32 -35.80 -41.30 15.53
N LEU A 33 -34.68 -41.77 15.01
CA LEU A 33 -34.23 -43.14 15.23
C LEU A 33 -32.85 -43.07 15.89
N ALA A 34 -32.85 -43.28 17.20
CA ALA A 34 -31.64 -43.57 17.96
C ALA A 34 -31.26 -45.03 17.68
N VAL A 35 -30.08 -45.25 17.10
CA VAL A 35 -29.41 -46.55 17.14
C VAL A 35 -28.04 -46.31 17.73
N ALA A 36 -27.86 -46.79 18.95
CA ALA A 36 -26.59 -46.91 19.62
C ALA A 36 -25.72 -47.97 18.92
N GLY A 37 -24.44 -47.68 18.71
CA GLY A 37 -23.45 -48.71 18.36
C GLY A 37 -22.31 -48.22 17.49
N ALA A 38 -21.09 -48.39 18.01
CA ALA A 38 -19.77 -48.25 17.37
C ALA A 38 -19.23 -46.81 17.18
N VAL A 39 -18.51 -46.35 18.20
CA VAL A 39 -17.42 -45.38 18.04
C VAL A 39 -16.35 -46.03 17.16
N VAL A 40 -16.27 -45.62 15.90
CA VAL A 40 -15.06 -45.77 15.09
C VAL A 40 -14.45 -44.38 14.96
N THR A 41 -13.44 -44.15 15.77
CA THR A 41 -12.62 -42.94 15.79
C THR A 41 -11.81 -42.88 14.48
N PHE A 42 -12.37 -42.29 13.42
CA PHE A 42 -11.55 -41.78 12.32
C PHE A 42 -11.11 -40.37 12.67
N LEU A 43 -9.92 -40.28 13.26
CA LEU A 43 -9.11 -39.06 13.32
C LEU A 43 -8.71 -38.67 11.88
N VAL A 44 -9.63 -38.03 11.16
CA VAL A 44 -9.26 -37.17 10.03
C VAL A 44 -9.09 -35.78 10.62
N GLY A 45 -7.89 -35.51 11.11
CA GLY A 45 -7.46 -34.18 11.53
C GLY A 45 -7.49 -33.24 10.33
N GLY A 46 -8.65 -32.63 10.09
CA GLY A 46 -8.77 -31.43 9.28
C GLY A 46 -8.16 -30.26 10.05
N MET A 47 -6.82 -30.22 10.12
CA MET A 47 -6.14 -28.98 10.44
C MET A 47 -6.45 -28.00 9.30
N PRO A 48 -6.96 -26.80 9.56
CA PRO A 48 -6.95 -25.75 8.56
C PRO A 48 -5.47 -25.56 8.19
N VAL A 49 -5.13 -25.81 6.92
CA VAL A 49 -3.82 -25.44 6.38
C VAL A 49 -3.81 -23.92 6.38
N ALA A 50 -3.37 -23.33 7.48
CA ALA A 50 -2.86 -21.98 7.47
C ALA A 50 -1.77 -21.99 6.39
N SER A 51 -2.05 -21.39 5.23
CA SER A 51 -1.01 -21.14 4.23
C SER A 51 0.06 -20.35 4.96
N ALA A 52 1.19 -21.00 5.25
CA ALA A 52 2.32 -20.34 5.87
C ALA A 52 2.76 -19.24 4.90
N SER A 53 2.49 -17.98 5.25
CA SER A 53 3.03 -16.85 4.50
C SER A 53 4.55 -16.94 4.56
N SER A 54 5.19 -17.01 3.41
CA SER A 54 6.64 -16.95 3.30
C SER A 54 7.08 -15.49 3.30
N ASP A 55 8.24 -15.21 3.89
CA ASP A 55 8.85 -13.88 3.94
C ASP A 55 10.09 -13.88 3.02
N THR A 56 10.24 -12.86 2.16
CA THR A 56 11.47 -12.64 1.37
C THR A 56 12.00 -11.22 1.63
N PRO A 57 13.32 -11.04 1.85
CA PRO A 57 13.90 -9.73 2.09
C PRO A 57 13.80 -8.83 0.84
N LEU A 58 13.65 -7.53 1.07
CA LEU A 58 13.65 -6.51 0.03
C LEU A 58 14.92 -5.66 0.08
N THR A 59 15.39 -5.23 -1.09
CA THR A 59 16.54 -4.34 -1.28
C THR A 59 16.23 -3.27 -2.33
N GLY A 60 17.23 -2.54 -2.85
CA GLY A 60 17.04 -1.59 -3.95
C GLY A 60 17.01 -0.10 -3.56
N ALA A 61 16.57 0.73 -4.51
CA ALA A 61 16.64 2.19 -4.47
C ALA A 61 15.69 2.82 -3.43
N GLY A 62 14.55 2.19 -3.15
CA GLY A 62 13.60 2.65 -2.14
C GLY A 62 12.73 3.79 -2.64
N LEU A 63 12.42 4.75 -1.77
CA LEU A 63 11.53 5.86 -2.08
C LEU A 63 12.32 7.04 -2.64
N THR A 64 11.96 7.50 -3.83
CA THR A 64 12.43 8.77 -4.39
C THR A 64 11.25 9.74 -4.40
N LEU A 65 11.42 10.90 -3.76
CA LEU A 65 10.50 12.03 -3.87
C LEU A 65 11.06 12.99 -4.91
N LEU A 66 10.30 13.25 -5.97
CA LEU A 66 10.72 14.08 -7.09
C LEU A 66 10.39 15.54 -6.80
N ASP A 67 11.43 16.38 -6.72
CA ASP A 67 11.37 17.81 -6.39
C ASP A 67 10.26 18.21 -5.37
N PRO A 68 10.35 17.75 -4.11
CA PRO A 68 9.38 18.11 -3.08
C PRO A 68 9.34 19.61 -2.76
N ASP A 69 10.42 20.34 -3.06
CA ASP A 69 10.49 21.80 -2.92
C ASP A 69 9.50 22.48 -3.89
N PHE A 70 9.50 22.06 -5.16
CA PHE A 70 8.57 22.56 -6.17
C PHE A 70 7.15 22.05 -5.95
N ALA A 71 6.97 20.75 -5.67
CA ALA A 71 5.65 20.14 -5.52
C ALA A 71 4.80 20.78 -4.41
N LEU A 72 5.44 21.27 -3.35
CA LEU A 72 4.78 21.89 -2.19
C LEU A 72 4.98 23.40 -2.09
N ASP A 73 5.61 24.02 -3.09
CA ASP A 73 5.98 25.45 -3.12
C ASP A 73 6.68 25.88 -1.80
N LEU A 74 7.67 25.09 -1.37
CA LEU A 74 8.34 25.28 -0.07
C LEU A 74 9.12 26.59 -0.02
N GLN A 75 9.74 26.98 -1.14
CA GLN A 75 10.56 28.20 -1.22
C GLN A 75 9.73 29.47 -0.97
N ARG A 76 8.55 29.59 -1.59
CA ARG A 76 7.64 30.73 -1.36
C ARG A 76 7.20 30.85 0.10
N ARG A 77 7.26 29.75 0.84
CA ARG A 77 6.88 29.65 2.25
C ARG A 77 8.06 29.81 3.20
N GLU A 78 9.23 30.12 2.67
CA GLU A 78 10.51 30.21 3.40
C GLU A 78 10.86 28.89 4.09
N MET A 79 10.39 27.78 3.53
CA MET A 79 10.69 26.45 3.99
C MET A 79 11.85 25.84 3.22
N LYS A 80 12.58 24.96 3.89
CA LYS A 80 13.61 24.13 3.27
C LYS A 80 13.36 22.67 3.59
N VAL A 81 13.65 21.81 2.63
CA VAL A 81 13.68 20.36 2.79
C VAL A 81 15.10 19.83 2.67
N GLU A 82 15.49 18.99 3.64
CA GLU A 82 16.79 18.33 3.67
C GLU A 82 16.63 16.83 3.90
N ALA A 83 17.51 16.05 3.28
CA ALA A 83 17.62 14.62 3.53
C ALA A 83 18.49 14.36 4.77
N VAL A 84 18.03 13.51 5.69
CA VAL A 84 18.73 13.22 6.96
C VAL A 84 18.82 11.73 7.25
N GLY A 85 19.71 11.34 8.16
CA GLY A 85 19.73 9.98 8.73
C GLY A 85 20.05 8.84 7.77
N GLY A 86 20.71 9.12 6.63
CA GLY A 86 21.07 8.13 5.62
C GLY A 86 20.20 8.14 4.36
N ALA A 87 19.20 9.04 4.30
CA ALA A 87 18.62 9.54 3.06
C ALA A 87 19.63 10.41 2.31
N ARG A 88 19.38 10.67 1.01
CA ARG A 88 20.24 11.46 0.14
C ARG A 88 19.42 12.51 -0.58
N LYS A 89 20.00 13.70 -0.77
CA LYS A 89 19.49 14.70 -1.72
C LYS A 89 20.34 14.60 -2.98
N VAL A 90 19.73 14.29 -4.11
CA VAL A 90 20.38 14.23 -5.42
C VAL A 90 19.65 15.23 -6.29
N ASP A 91 20.34 16.31 -6.66
CA ASP A 91 19.72 17.48 -7.28
C ASP A 91 18.54 18.03 -6.45
N ALA A 92 17.33 18.03 -7.00
CA ALA A 92 16.11 18.44 -6.31
C ALA A 92 15.43 17.29 -5.54
N ASP A 93 15.82 16.04 -5.81
CA ASP A 93 15.12 14.86 -5.34
C ASP A 93 15.62 14.39 -3.98
N ILE A 94 14.73 13.73 -3.23
CA ILE A 94 15.08 13.07 -1.97
C ILE A 94 14.91 11.57 -2.12
N GLN A 95 16.03 10.87 -1.95
CA GLN A 95 16.08 9.42 -2.03
C GLN A 95 16.22 8.82 -0.62
N LEU A 96 15.34 7.88 -0.30
CA LEU A 96 15.35 7.11 0.93
C LEU A 96 15.53 5.62 0.59
N PRO A 97 16.77 5.11 0.64
CA PRO A 97 17.08 3.73 0.30
C PRO A 97 16.33 2.70 1.14
N VAL A 98 16.11 1.51 0.60
CA VAL A 98 15.55 0.38 1.37
C VAL A 98 16.49 0.03 2.52
N ALA A 99 15.95 0.00 3.73
CA ALA A 99 16.65 -0.38 4.94
C ALA A 99 16.55 -1.89 5.21
N LYS A 100 17.47 -2.40 6.03
CA LYS A 100 17.44 -3.78 6.52
C LYS A 100 16.15 -4.05 7.30
N GLY A 101 15.63 -5.27 7.16
CA GLY A 101 14.37 -5.69 7.80
C GLY A 101 13.13 -5.46 6.92
N SER A 102 13.30 -4.81 5.76
CA SER A 102 12.27 -4.76 4.72
C SER A 102 12.00 -6.15 4.17
N LYS A 103 10.73 -6.49 4.01
CA LYS A 103 10.31 -7.83 3.56
C LYS A 103 8.97 -7.79 2.83
N ILE A 104 8.83 -8.68 1.87
CA ILE A 104 7.56 -9.01 1.23
C ILE A 104 7.01 -10.31 1.83
N GLN A 105 5.70 -10.37 1.99
CA GLN A 105 4.97 -11.54 2.46
C GLN A 105 4.11 -12.08 1.33
N TYR A 106 4.19 -13.38 1.10
CA TYR A 106 3.50 -14.02 -0.01
C TYR A 106 3.02 -15.43 0.33
N GLY A 107 1.99 -15.86 -0.38
CA GLY A 107 1.51 -17.24 -0.43
C GLY A 107 1.36 -17.65 -1.88
N LYS A 108 0.11 -17.78 -2.35
CA LYS A 108 -0.20 -17.90 -3.79
C LYS A 108 -0.15 -16.57 -4.55
N LYS A 109 -0.17 -15.46 -3.82
CA LYS A 109 -0.03 -14.08 -4.28
C LYS A 109 0.68 -13.28 -3.21
N VAL A 110 1.14 -12.09 -3.54
CA VAL A 110 1.59 -11.11 -2.55
C VAL A 110 0.43 -10.81 -1.59
N THR A 111 0.66 -10.99 -0.29
CA THR A 111 -0.35 -10.77 0.76
C THR A 111 -0.04 -9.56 1.63
N GLY A 112 1.16 -8.99 1.49
CA GLY A 112 1.58 -7.76 2.14
C GLY A 112 3.09 -7.69 2.29
N GLY A 113 3.52 -6.98 3.31
CA GLY A 113 4.93 -6.73 3.57
C GLY A 113 5.17 -5.29 3.97
N LYS A 114 6.42 -5.03 4.34
CA LYS A 114 6.84 -3.73 4.85
C LYS A 114 8.15 -3.35 4.20
N VAL A 115 8.17 -2.20 3.54
CA VAL A 115 9.40 -1.54 3.12
C VAL A 115 9.78 -0.54 4.19
N ILE A 116 10.94 -0.75 4.81
CA ILE A 116 11.51 0.19 5.76
C ILE A 116 12.46 1.10 4.98
N LEU A 117 12.34 2.40 5.14
CA LEU A 117 13.15 3.38 4.43
C LEU A 117 14.26 3.90 5.35
N ARG A 118 15.46 4.01 4.81
CA ARG A 118 16.63 4.46 5.56
C ARG A 118 16.66 5.98 5.61
N GLY A 119 16.73 6.51 6.83
CA GLY A 119 16.85 7.94 7.09
C GLY A 119 15.51 8.62 7.21
N GLY A 120 15.44 9.85 6.69
CA GLY A 120 14.31 10.72 6.89
C GLY A 120 14.45 12.06 6.19
N ILE A 121 13.51 12.94 6.47
CA ILE A 121 13.38 14.26 5.86
C ILE A 121 13.29 15.28 6.98
N GLU A 122 14.05 16.36 6.89
CA GLU A 122 13.90 17.51 7.78
C GLU A 122 13.26 18.66 7.00
N LEU A 123 12.16 19.18 7.54
CA LEU A 123 11.53 20.41 7.09
C LEU A 123 11.91 21.53 8.07
N SER A 124 12.37 22.66 7.56
CA SER A 124 12.74 23.81 8.41
C SER A 124 12.16 25.11 7.89
N LYS A 125 11.86 26.03 8.83
CA LYS A 125 11.44 27.42 8.55
C LYS A 125 12.02 28.32 9.64
N GLY A 126 12.96 29.19 9.27
CA GLY A 126 13.77 29.92 10.24
C GLY A 126 14.46 28.95 11.21
N ASP A 127 14.30 29.19 12.51
CA ASP A 127 14.89 28.35 13.57
C ASP A 127 14.07 27.09 13.90
N LYS A 128 12.87 26.94 13.32
CA LYS A 128 11.99 25.80 13.57
C LYS A 128 12.34 24.65 12.64
N LYS A 129 12.35 23.43 13.18
CA LYS A 129 12.65 22.19 12.46
C LYS A 129 11.64 21.12 12.80
N LEU A 130 11.27 20.33 11.80
CA LEU A 130 10.45 19.13 11.92
C LEU A 130 11.16 17.98 11.21
N ALA A 131 11.56 16.97 11.98
CA ALA A 131 12.12 15.74 11.42
C ALA A 131 11.02 14.69 11.20
N LEU A 132 11.01 14.13 10.00
CA LEU A 132 10.34 12.90 9.64
C LEU A 132 11.38 11.77 9.67
N SER A 133 11.13 10.71 10.42
CA SER A 133 12.06 9.57 10.56
C SER A 133 11.32 8.24 10.69
N ASN A 134 12.03 7.11 10.68
CA ASN A 134 11.45 5.78 10.77
C ASN A 134 10.33 5.55 9.75
N MET A 135 10.59 5.98 8.51
CA MET A 135 9.62 5.91 7.45
C MET A 135 9.44 4.46 7.00
N SER A 136 8.19 4.06 6.76
CA SER A 136 7.90 2.74 6.23
C SER A 136 6.64 2.72 5.39
N TYR A 137 6.69 1.95 4.32
CA TYR A 137 5.58 1.70 3.41
C TYR A 137 5.03 0.30 3.67
N ASP A 138 3.71 0.21 3.81
CA ASP A 138 2.99 -1.05 3.94
C ASP A 138 2.47 -1.48 2.56
N ILE A 139 2.96 -2.61 2.06
CA ILE A 139 2.69 -3.09 0.68
C ILE A 139 1.21 -3.39 0.49
N ARG A 140 0.50 -3.82 1.56
CA ARG A 140 -0.89 -4.22 1.46
C ARG A 140 -1.85 -3.03 1.41
N SER A 141 -1.60 -2.01 2.23
CA SER A 141 -2.47 -0.84 2.34
C SER A 141 -2.03 0.31 1.44
N GLY A 142 -0.84 0.23 0.85
CA GLY A 142 -0.20 1.32 0.12
C GLY A 142 0.16 2.52 1.02
N GLY A 143 0.10 2.36 2.34
CA GLY A 143 0.27 3.46 3.29
C GLY A 143 1.73 3.76 3.61
N LEU A 144 2.12 5.03 3.50
CA LEU A 144 3.40 5.55 3.96
C LEU A 144 3.24 6.13 5.37
N THR A 145 3.98 5.57 6.32
CA THR A 145 3.98 5.96 7.73
C THR A 145 5.34 6.51 8.13
N ALA A 146 5.35 7.43 9.08
CA ALA A 146 6.58 8.01 9.62
C ALA A 146 6.41 8.41 11.09
N ARG A 147 7.54 8.63 11.75
CA ARG A 147 7.59 9.45 12.96
C ARG A 147 7.70 10.91 12.57
N VAL A 148 6.74 11.73 12.97
CA VAL A 148 6.68 13.18 12.71
C VAL A 148 6.95 13.90 14.03
N GLY A 149 8.18 14.37 14.22
CA GLY A 149 8.64 14.93 15.49
C GLY A 149 8.55 13.92 16.64
N ALA A 150 7.69 14.20 17.62
CA ALA A 150 7.46 13.31 18.76
C ALA A 150 6.43 12.20 18.49
N LYS A 151 5.58 12.34 17.46
CA LYS A 151 4.50 11.40 17.16
C LYS A 151 5.02 10.26 16.27
N ALA A 152 4.93 9.02 16.75
CA ALA A 152 5.30 7.84 15.97
C ALA A 152 4.11 7.33 15.14
N ASN A 153 4.40 6.60 14.06
CA ASN A 153 3.41 5.89 13.22
C ASN A 153 2.29 6.79 12.66
N VAL A 154 2.63 8.03 12.32
CA VAL A 154 1.71 8.95 11.62
C VAL A 154 1.64 8.51 10.17
N VAL A 155 0.44 8.31 9.64
CA VAL A 155 0.23 8.11 8.20
C VAL A 155 0.46 9.47 7.53
N ILE A 156 1.51 9.56 6.72
CA ILE A 156 1.90 10.81 6.05
C ILE A 156 1.43 10.86 4.61
N GLY A 157 1.19 9.69 4.01
CA GLY A 157 0.68 9.58 2.66
C GLY A 157 0.33 8.14 2.30
N SER A 158 -0.05 7.93 1.06
CA SER A 158 -0.28 6.62 0.45
C SER A 158 0.09 6.64 -1.03
N ALA A 159 0.31 5.47 -1.64
CA ALA A 159 0.31 5.37 -3.10
C ALA A 159 -0.98 5.98 -3.66
N ASN A 160 -0.84 6.72 -4.76
CA ASN A 160 -1.99 7.32 -5.43
C ASN A 160 -2.95 6.25 -5.96
N ASP A 161 -2.38 5.22 -6.55
CA ASP A 161 -3.06 4.03 -7.05
C ASP A 161 -2.27 2.80 -6.55
N PRO A 162 -2.64 2.20 -5.41
CA PRO A 162 -1.93 1.04 -4.88
C PRO A 162 -2.10 -0.21 -5.74
N ASP A 163 -3.15 -0.26 -6.56
CA ASP A 163 -3.48 -1.40 -7.41
C ASP A 163 -2.67 -1.36 -8.72
N SER A 164 -2.05 -0.21 -9.06
CA SER A 164 -1.20 -0.06 -10.25
C SER A 164 0.26 -0.48 -10.05
N ALA A 165 0.55 -1.29 -9.04
CA ALA A 165 1.90 -1.77 -8.80
C ALA A 165 2.39 -2.67 -9.94
N GLU A 166 3.68 -2.62 -10.22
CA GLU A 166 4.29 -3.29 -11.37
C GLU A 166 5.48 -4.16 -10.93
N VAL A 167 5.68 -5.32 -11.56
CA VAL A 167 6.93 -6.08 -11.46
C VAL A 167 7.67 -5.96 -12.78
N VAL A 168 8.91 -5.53 -12.70
CA VAL A 168 9.83 -5.54 -13.84
C VAL A 168 10.95 -6.51 -13.56
N MET A 169 11.20 -7.43 -14.50
CA MET A 169 12.34 -8.34 -14.39
C MET A 169 13.62 -7.59 -14.79
N ASN A 170 14.66 -7.66 -13.96
CA ASN A 170 15.93 -7.04 -14.31
C ASN A 170 16.76 -7.98 -15.19
N GLU A 171 16.89 -7.62 -16.47
CA GLU A 171 17.65 -8.37 -17.48
C GLU A 171 19.01 -8.86 -16.96
N GLY A 172 19.33 -10.12 -17.22
CA GLY A 172 20.62 -10.71 -16.84
C GLY A 172 20.83 -10.85 -15.33
N THR A 173 19.77 -10.81 -14.53
CA THR A 173 19.86 -10.98 -13.07
C THR A 173 18.78 -11.91 -12.53
N THR A 174 18.88 -12.29 -11.26
CA THR A 174 17.82 -13.01 -10.54
C THR A 174 16.85 -12.07 -9.84
N ARG A 175 16.89 -10.77 -10.13
CA ARG A 175 16.13 -9.76 -9.40
C ARG A 175 14.95 -9.29 -10.22
N ALA A 176 13.86 -9.06 -9.53
CA ALA A 176 12.75 -8.28 -10.06
C ALA A 176 12.59 -7.01 -9.22
N THR A 177 12.22 -5.91 -9.86
CA THR A 177 11.91 -4.65 -9.21
C THR A 177 10.41 -4.50 -9.09
N LEU A 178 9.92 -4.32 -7.87
CA LEU A 178 8.53 -4.01 -7.56
C LEU A 178 8.39 -2.49 -7.53
N LYS A 179 7.66 -1.92 -8.49
CA LYS A 179 7.30 -0.50 -8.51
C LYS A 179 5.98 -0.31 -7.76
N LEU A 180 6.06 0.14 -6.52
CA LEU A 180 4.92 0.18 -5.59
C LEU A 180 4.17 1.51 -5.59
N ALA A 181 4.75 2.57 -6.17
CA ALA A 181 4.15 3.91 -6.21
C ALA A 181 4.49 4.65 -7.50
N ASN A 182 4.38 3.99 -8.66
CA ASN A 182 4.70 4.54 -9.98
C ASN A 182 3.85 5.77 -10.38
N GLN A 183 2.66 5.94 -9.81
CA GLN A 183 1.82 7.11 -10.00
C GLN A 183 2.02 8.21 -8.93
N GLY A 184 3.09 8.12 -8.14
CA GLY A 184 3.36 9.05 -7.06
C GLY A 184 2.64 8.73 -5.76
N LEU A 185 2.78 9.65 -4.80
CA LEU A 185 2.23 9.54 -3.45
C LEU A 185 1.22 10.65 -3.20
N LYS A 186 0.05 10.28 -2.66
CA LYS A 186 -0.89 11.24 -2.08
C LYS A 186 -0.51 11.50 -0.62
N LEU A 187 0.05 12.66 -0.32
CA LEU A 187 0.27 13.13 1.05
C LEU A 187 -1.07 13.48 1.70
N HIS A 188 -1.23 13.11 2.97
CA HIS A 188 -2.50 13.28 3.70
C HIS A 188 -2.63 14.69 4.29
N ALA A 189 -3.85 15.22 4.40
CA ALA A 189 -4.11 16.53 4.99
C ALA A 189 -3.62 16.66 6.45
N ASP A 190 -3.72 15.58 7.22
CA ASP A 190 -3.23 15.49 8.60
C ASP A 190 -1.71 15.70 8.69
N PHE A 191 -0.97 15.29 7.66
CA PHE A 191 0.45 15.57 7.57
C PHE A 191 0.72 17.07 7.47
N PHE A 192 0.03 17.79 6.58
CA PHE A 192 0.18 19.25 6.46
C PHE A 192 -0.20 19.98 7.73
N THR A 193 -1.25 19.53 8.41
CA THR A 193 -1.63 20.05 9.74
C THR A 193 -0.51 19.84 10.77
N ALA A 194 0.16 18.69 10.75
CA ALA A 194 1.31 18.43 11.62
C ALA A 194 2.51 19.33 11.29
N VAL A 195 2.78 19.57 10.00
CA VAL A 195 3.85 20.48 9.56
C VAL A 195 3.54 21.91 9.99
N ASP A 196 2.32 22.40 9.80
CA ASP A 196 1.90 23.74 10.20
C ASP A 196 2.06 23.99 11.69
N ASN A 197 1.67 23.02 12.51
CA ASN A 197 1.84 23.11 13.96
C ASN A 197 3.31 23.11 14.38
N ALA A 198 4.18 22.43 13.65
CA ALA A 198 5.60 22.32 14.00
C ALA A 198 6.42 23.53 13.54
N VAL A 199 6.21 23.99 12.31
CA VAL A 199 7.08 25.00 11.67
C VAL A 199 6.35 26.29 11.26
N GLY A 200 5.02 26.34 11.30
CA GLY A 200 4.24 27.54 10.97
C GLY A 200 4.17 27.85 9.47
N SER A 201 3.89 26.83 8.66
CA SER A 201 3.95 26.87 7.18
C SER A 201 2.64 27.22 6.47
N ASN A 202 1.49 27.07 7.13
CA ASN A 202 0.13 27.17 6.55
C ASN A 202 -0.12 26.29 5.30
N LEU A 203 0.58 25.17 5.15
CA LEU A 203 0.40 24.20 4.05
C LEU A 203 -1.00 23.57 4.06
N SER A 204 -1.60 23.36 5.23
CA SER A 204 -2.94 22.74 5.35
C SER A 204 -4.04 23.59 4.71
N ALA A 205 -3.84 24.91 4.58
CA ALA A 205 -4.79 25.79 3.92
C ALA A 205 -4.80 25.63 2.39
N ASP A 206 -3.64 25.32 1.80
CA ASP A 206 -3.50 25.15 0.35
C ASP A 206 -3.78 23.71 -0.09
N PHE A 207 -3.61 22.74 0.82
CA PHE A 207 -3.81 21.31 0.57
C PHE A 207 -4.81 20.70 1.57
N PRO A 208 -6.07 21.18 1.60
CA PRO A 208 -7.07 20.73 2.58
C PRO A 208 -7.44 19.25 2.44
N ASP A 209 -7.31 18.69 1.24
CA ASP A 209 -7.62 17.29 0.92
C ASP A 209 -6.36 16.42 0.71
N GLY A 210 -5.18 16.97 1.04
CA GLY A 210 -3.88 16.39 0.72
C GLY A 210 -3.29 16.92 -0.59
N ALA A 211 -2.15 16.36 -0.99
CA ALA A 211 -1.44 16.74 -2.21
C ALA A 211 -0.88 15.50 -2.89
N LEU A 212 -1.02 15.42 -4.21
CA LEU A 212 -0.32 14.41 -5.01
C LEU A 212 1.09 14.93 -5.29
N ILE A 213 2.09 14.16 -4.89
CA ILE A 213 3.50 14.43 -5.20
C ILE A 213 4.03 13.36 -6.14
N ALA A 214 4.86 13.78 -7.10
CA ALA A 214 5.60 12.87 -7.93
C ALA A 214 6.62 12.13 -7.06
N ALA A 215 6.57 10.81 -7.09
CA ALA A 215 7.41 9.94 -6.29
C ALA A 215 7.46 8.57 -6.94
N GLU A 216 8.53 7.84 -6.65
CA GLU A 216 8.74 6.46 -7.13
C GLU A 216 9.15 5.62 -5.92
N LEU A 217 8.54 4.44 -5.75
CA LEU A 217 8.92 3.50 -4.71
C LEU A 217 9.27 2.17 -5.35
N ASP A 218 10.57 1.97 -5.55
CA ASP A 218 11.10 0.81 -6.25
C ASP A 218 11.90 -0.05 -5.28
N VAL A 219 11.51 -1.32 -5.17
CA VAL A 219 12.17 -2.28 -4.29
C VAL A 219 12.51 -3.55 -5.05
N ASP A 220 13.73 -4.02 -4.87
CA ASP A 220 14.20 -5.23 -5.51
C ASP A 220 13.92 -6.44 -4.64
N VAL A 221 13.46 -7.51 -5.28
CA VAL A 221 13.30 -8.84 -4.69
C VAL A 221 14.17 -9.83 -5.44
N ASP A 222 14.87 -10.69 -4.70
CA ASP A 222 15.64 -11.78 -5.29
C ASP A 222 14.69 -12.98 -5.51
N LEU A 223 14.58 -13.40 -6.77
CA LEU A 223 13.78 -14.54 -7.18
C LEU A 223 14.52 -15.87 -6.95
N ALA A 224 15.81 -15.81 -6.61
CA ALA A 224 16.62 -16.98 -6.29
C ALA A 224 16.98 -17.05 -4.80
N VAL A 225 17.16 -18.28 -4.30
CA VAL A 225 17.71 -18.58 -2.98
C VAL A 225 18.93 -19.47 -3.18
N GLY A 226 20.09 -18.85 -3.29
CA GLY A 226 21.31 -19.53 -3.75
C GLY A 226 21.17 -19.95 -5.20
N ASP A 227 21.44 -21.22 -5.50
CA ASP A 227 21.40 -21.75 -6.89
C ASP A 227 20.01 -22.25 -7.31
N LYS A 228 18.95 -21.89 -6.58
CA LYS A 228 17.59 -22.38 -6.82
C LYS A 228 16.60 -21.23 -6.97
N LEU A 229 15.66 -21.40 -7.90
CA LEU A 229 14.52 -20.50 -8.05
C LEU A 229 13.55 -20.64 -6.87
N ASN A 230 13.06 -19.49 -6.39
CA ASN A 230 11.97 -19.41 -5.44
C ASN A 230 10.65 -19.44 -6.21
N THR A 231 10.29 -20.63 -6.72
CA THR A 231 9.09 -20.84 -7.55
C THR A 231 7.81 -20.28 -6.92
N ALA A 232 7.67 -20.39 -5.59
CA ALA A 232 6.50 -19.86 -4.89
C ALA A 232 6.42 -18.32 -4.95
N LEU A 233 7.55 -17.63 -4.87
CA LEU A 233 7.62 -16.18 -5.05
C LEU A 233 7.33 -15.79 -6.49
N ILE A 234 7.95 -16.48 -7.46
CA ILE A 234 7.75 -16.24 -8.90
C ILE A 234 6.26 -16.34 -9.26
N VAL A 235 5.60 -17.42 -8.83
CA VAL A 235 4.14 -17.59 -8.97
C VAL A 235 3.36 -16.49 -8.24
N ALA A 236 3.78 -16.13 -7.02
CA ALA A 236 3.09 -15.10 -6.26
C ALA A 236 3.19 -13.68 -6.86
N LEU A 237 4.22 -13.44 -7.67
CA LEU A 237 4.40 -12.22 -8.45
C LEU A 237 3.76 -12.30 -9.85
N GLY A 238 3.17 -13.45 -10.22
CA GLY A 238 2.52 -13.66 -11.51
C GLY A 238 3.48 -13.87 -12.68
N LEU A 239 4.74 -14.22 -12.40
CA LEU A 239 5.80 -14.38 -13.41
C LEU A 239 5.92 -15.83 -13.93
N ASP A 240 5.03 -16.74 -13.51
CA ASP A 240 5.07 -18.17 -13.78
C ASP A 240 4.76 -18.56 -15.23
N ASN A 241 4.09 -17.67 -15.97
CA ASN A 241 3.87 -17.87 -17.41
C ASN A 241 5.04 -17.38 -18.26
N GLU A 242 5.97 -16.63 -17.67
CA GLU A 242 7.05 -15.97 -18.41
C GLU A 242 8.42 -16.58 -18.11
N ILE A 243 8.57 -17.19 -16.94
CA ILE A 243 9.75 -17.94 -16.56
C ILE A 243 9.42 -19.42 -16.66
N ASP A 244 10.19 -20.16 -17.45
CA ASP A 244 10.14 -21.62 -17.42
C ASP A 244 10.71 -22.10 -16.08
N LEU A 245 9.80 -22.44 -15.16
CA LEU A 245 10.11 -22.86 -13.81
C LEU A 245 10.80 -24.23 -13.73
N ASP A 246 10.76 -25.02 -14.82
CA ASP A 246 11.48 -26.29 -14.94
C ASP A 246 12.95 -26.07 -15.31
N LEU A 247 13.29 -24.88 -15.80
CA LEU A 247 14.66 -24.43 -16.00
C LEU A 247 15.23 -23.81 -14.71
N GLY A 248 16.54 -23.95 -14.51
CA GLY A 248 17.24 -23.41 -13.35
C GLY A 248 17.38 -21.89 -13.39
N VAL A 249 18.26 -21.34 -12.55
CA VAL A 249 18.58 -19.89 -12.50
C VAL A 249 18.93 -19.32 -13.88
N ASP A 250 19.50 -20.13 -14.77
CA ASP A 250 19.85 -19.77 -16.14
C ASP A 250 18.66 -19.19 -16.93
N ALA A 251 17.43 -19.64 -16.69
CA ALA A 251 16.25 -19.09 -17.36
C ALA A 251 15.92 -17.64 -16.95
N LEU A 252 16.24 -17.24 -15.71
CA LEU A 252 16.09 -15.84 -15.29
C LEU A 252 17.13 -14.93 -15.95
N LEU A 253 18.34 -15.46 -16.17
CA LEU A 253 19.43 -14.69 -16.76
C LEU A 253 19.21 -14.38 -18.25
N ASP A 254 18.41 -15.20 -18.93
CA ASP A 254 18.09 -15.05 -20.36
C ASP A 254 16.73 -14.35 -20.63
N ALA A 255 15.98 -13.96 -19.60
CA ALA A 255 14.65 -13.36 -19.74
C ALA A 255 14.67 -11.81 -19.83
N ASP A 256 13.83 -11.25 -20.71
CA ASP A 256 13.58 -9.80 -20.91
C ASP A 256 12.06 -9.54 -20.85
N LEU A 257 11.55 -8.91 -19.79
CA LEU A 257 10.11 -8.87 -19.44
C LEU A 257 9.70 -7.63 -18.61
N ASP A 258 8.54 -7.05 -18.93
CA ASP A 258 7.89 -5.92 -18.23
C ASP A 258 6.39 -6.22 -17.99
N LEU A 259 5.91 -6.19 -16.73
CA LEU A 259 4.57 -6.67 -16.35
C LEU A 259 3.87 -5.86 -15.25
N SER A 260 2.63 -5.44 -15.53
CA SER A 260 1.69 -4.88 -14.55
C SER A 260 1.10 -5.96 -13.62
N ILE A 261 1.12 -5.74 -12.30
CA ILE A 261 0.53 -6.66 -11.30
C ILE A 261 -0.86 -6.16 -10.89
N ASP A 262 -1.77 -7.10 -10.62
CA ASP A 262 -3.04 -6.82 -9.96
C ASP A 262 -2.91 -7.11 -8.44
N LEU A 263 -2.69 -6.07 -7.63
CA LEU A 263 -2.56 -6.19 -6.17
C LEU A 263 -3.91 -5.99 -5.45
N LEU A 264 -4.66 -7.10 -5.35
CA LEU A 264 -5.83 -7.36 -4.45
C LEU A 264 -7.20 -6.77 -4.80
#